data_AF-A0A1R3T8P8-F1
#
_entry.id   AF-A0A1R3T8P8-F1
#
_cell.length_a   1.000
_cell.length_b   1.000
_cell.length_c   1.000
_cell.angle_alpha   90.00
_cell.angle_beta   90.00
_cell.angle_gamma   90.00
#
_symmetry.space_group_name_H-M   'P 1'
#
loop_
_entity.id
_entity.type
_entity.pdbx_description
1 polymer ?
#
loop_
_entity_poly.entity_id
_entity_poly.type
_entity_poly.pdbx_seq_one_letter_code
_entity_poly.pdbx_strand_id
1 'polypeptide(L)'
;MPNLEEQYENLYEFIKNFEILIQKNIFGEQNTEKIRHFGNEMMALCKSKAFNISINDVTSLNSFNELLIHTPDASKPYLISQVENFYTDIIEPSKDELY
;
A
#
# COMPACT_ATOMS: atom_id res chain seq x y z
N MET A 1 9.02 -21.02 -7.75
CA MET A 1 8.52 -19.71 -8.22
C MET A 1 7.08 -19.64 -7.79
N PRO A 2 6.72 -18.71 -6.88
CA PRO A 2 5.32 -18.52 -6.52
C PRO A 2 4.53 -18.21 -7.79
N ASN A 3 3.33 -18.79 -7.89
CA ASN A 3 2.41 -18.43 -8.96
C ASN A 3 2.00 -16.97 -8.76
N LEU A 4 1.76 -16.21 -9.83
CA LEU A 4 1.30 -14.82 -9.75
C LEU A 4 0.03 -14.68 -8.88
N GLU A 5 -0.83 -15.70 -8.88
CA GLU A 5 -1.97 -15.80 -7.97
C GLU A 5 -1.57 -15.87 -6.49
N GLU A 6 -0.56 -16.67 -6.14
CA GLU A 6 -0.02 -16.77 -4.78
C GLU A 6 0.61 -15.45 -4.33
N GLN A 7 1.32 -14.76 -5.23
CA GLN A 7 1.84 -13.41 -4.95
C GLN A 7 0.71 -12.40 -4.68
N TYR A 8 -0.43 -12.50 -5.38
CA TYR A 8 -1.59 -11.65 -5.10
C TYR A 8 -2.26 -11.98 -3.77
N GLU A 9 -2.33 -13.26 -3.39
CA GLU A 9 -2.83 -13.67 -2.07
C GLU A 9 -1.92 -13.14 -0.96
N ASN A 10 -0.60 -13.28 -1.13
CA ASN A 10 0.38 -12.72 -0.19
C ASN A 10 0.27 -11.20 -0.10
N LEU A 11 0.19 -10.50 -1.24
CA LEU A 11 0.02 -9.05 -1.29
C LEU A 11 -1.26 -8.62 -0.54
N TYR A 12 -2.35 -9.36 -0.69
CA TYR A 12 -3.59 -9.07 0.03
C TYR A 12 -3.38 -9.09 1.54
N GLU A 13 -2.73 -10.12 2.08
CA GLU A 13 -2.42 -10.22 3.51
C GLU A 13 -1.47 -9.10 3.97
N PHE A 14 -0.45 -8.77 3.18
CA PHE A 14 0.44 -7.64 3.47
C PHE A 14 -0.32 -6.31 3.50
N ILE A 15 -1.20 -6.06 2.54
CA ILE A 15 -2.05 -4.86 2.52
C ILE A 15 -2.93 -4.81 3.76
N LYS A 16 -3.54 -5.92 4.19
CA LYS A 16 -4.36 -5.93 5.42
C LYS A 16 -3.55 -5.59 6.66
N ASN A 17 -2.32 -6.11 6.76
CA ASN A 17 -1.41 -5.75 7.86
C ASN A 17 -1.01 -4.28 7.81
N PHE A 18 -0.75 -3.74 6.62
CA PHE A 18 -0.48 -2.32 6.42
C PHE A 18 -1.67 -1.42 6.80
N GLU A 19 -2.89 -1.79 6.39
CA GLU A 19 -4.12 -1.08 6.78
C GLU A 19 -4.25 -1.00 8.31
N ILE A 20 -4.03 -2.12 9.01
CA ILE A 20 -4.08 -2.19 10.49
C ILE A 20 -3.00 -1.30 11.12
N LEU A 21 -1.78 -1.30 10.56
CA LEU A 21 -0.65 -0.52 11.07
C LEU A 21 -0.94 0.98 11.00
N ILE A 22 -1.38 1.47 9.84
CA ILE A 22 -1.70 2.88 9.63
C ILE A 22 -2.92 3.29 10.47
N GLN A 23 -3.94 2.43 10.53
CA GLN A 23 -5.12 2.67 11.36
C GLN A 23 -4.73 2.89 12.82
N LYS A 24 -3.93 1.98 13.42
CA LYS A 24 -3.54 2.06 14.83
C LYS A 24 -2.65 3.26 15.16
N ASN A 25 -1.71 3.58 14.27
CA ASN A 25 -0.67 4.57 14.57
C ASN A 25 -1.03 6.00 14.16
N ILE A 26 -2.03 6.18 13.29
CA ILE A 26 -2.42 7.52 12.79
C ILE A 26 -3.88 7.83 13.09
N PHE A 27 -4.80 6.92 12.79
CA PHE A 27 -6.21 7.25 12.67
C PHE A 27 -7.13 6.74 13.80
N GLY A 28 -6.66 5.83 14.66
CA GLY A 28 -7.46 5.26 15.75
C GLY A 28 -8.62 4.41 15.23
N GLU A 29 -9.86 4.86 15.39
CA GLU A 29 -11.08 4.23 14.82
C GLU A 29 -11.67 5.02 13.64
N GLN A 30 -11.00 6.08 13.19
CA GLN A 30 -11.49 6.97 12.12
C GLN A 30 -10.88 6.60 10.75
N ASN A 31 -11.48 7.09 9.66
CA ASN A 31 -10.97 6.97 8.29
C ASN A 31 -10.70 5.53 7.79
N THR A 32 -11.27 4.51 8.45
CA THR A 32 -11.17 3.09 8.08
C THR A 32 -11.50 2.85 6.60
N GLU A 33 -12.53 3.51 6.08
CA GLU A 33 -12.93 3.38 4.68
C GLU A 33 -11.89 3.95 3.71
N LYS A 34 -11.21 5.05 4.07
CA LYS A 34 -10.17 5.66 3.24
C LYS A 34 -8.91 4.80 3.20
N ILE A 35 -8.54 4.22 4.35
CA ILE A 35 -7.42 3.27 4.45
C ILE A 35 -7.70 2.04 3.59
N ARG A 36 -8.91 1.48 3.70
CA ARG A 36 -9.35 0.35 2.87
C ARG A 36 -9.40 0.68 1.39
N HIS A 37 -9.86 1.89 1.04
CA HIS A 37 -9.86 2.35 -0.34
C HIS A 37 -8.44 2.43 -0.92
N PHE A 38 -7.48 2.98 -0.16
CA PHE A 38 -6.08 3.01 -0.56
C PHE A 38 -5.48 1.60 -0.74
N GLY A 39 -5.72 0.69 0.20
CA GLY A 39 -5.30 -0.71 0.07
C GLY A 39 -5.87 -1.38 -1.18
N ASN A 40 -7.15 -1.16 -1.49
CA ASN A 40 -7.78 -1.69 -2.69
C ASN A 40 -7.20 -1.12 -3.98
N GLU A 41 -6.93 0.19 -4.05
CA GLU A 41 -6.28 0.80 -5.22
C GLU A 41 -4.86 0.27 -5.42
N MET A 42 -4.10 0.11 -4.33
CA MET A 42 -2.75 -0.45 -4.39
C MET A 42 -2.76 -1.89 -4.93
N MET A 43 -3.70 -2.72 -4.45
CA MET A 43 -3.92 -4.07 -4.95
C MET A 43 -4.29 -4.09 -6.44
N ALA A 44 -5.24 -3.25 -6.85
CA ALA A 44 -5.66 -3.14 -8.24
C ALA A 44 -4.51 -2.70 -9.15
N LEU A 45 -3.70 -1.74 -8.70
CA LEU A 45 -2.51 -1.26 -9.40
C LEU A 45 -1.50 -2.38 -9.61
N CYS A 46 -1.15 -3.12 -8.56
CA CYS A 46 -0.23 -4.26 -8.64
C CYS A 46 -0.74 -5.35 -9.59
N LYS A 47 -2.04 -5.66 -9.56
CA LYS A 47 -2.66 -6.62 -10.50
C LYS A 47 -2.62 -6.14 -11.94
N SER A 48 -3.00 -4.88 -12.18
CA SER A 48 -3.10 -4.31 -13.54
C SER A 48 -1.77 -4.27 -14.30
N LYS A 49 -0.66 -4.17 -13.56
CA LYS A 49 0.68 -4.06 -14.12
C LYS A 49 1.59 -5.25 -13.76
N ALA A 50 1.02 -6.33 -13.19
CA ALA A 50 1.77 -7.50 -12.71
C ALA A 50 3.04 -7.11 -11.92
N PHE A 51 2.85 -6.31 -10.87
CA PHE A 51 3.91 -5.73 -10.02
C PHE A 51 4.92 -4.79 -10.70
N ASN A 52 4.89 -4.61 -12.03
CA ASN A 52 5.75 -3.69 -12.76
C ASN A 52 5.33 -2.21 -12.57
N ILE A 53 5.47 -1.73 -11.34
CA ILE A 53 5.07 -0.38 -10.88
C ILE A 53 6.22 0.26 -10.10
N SER A 54 6.33 1.58 -10.12
CA SER A 54 7.29 2.34 -9.32
C SER A 54 6.65 2.86 -8.04
N ILE A 55 7.47 3.35 -7.10
CA ILE A 55 6.96 4.08 -5.94
C ILE A 55 6.11 5.29 -6.35
N ASN A 56 6.46 5.96 -7.46
CA ASN A 56 5.70 7.09 -7.97
C ASN A 56 4.29 6.70 -8.42
N ASP A 57 4.09 5.47 -8.93
CA ASP A 57 2.75 4.98 -9.26
C ASP A 57 1.88 4.86 -8.00
N VAL A 58 2.46 4.43 -6.88
CA VAL A 58 1.76 4.29 -5.58
C VAL A 58 1.50 5.65 -4.94
N THR A 59 2.49 6.53 -4.90
CA THR A 59 2.36 7.86 -4.27
C THR A 59 1.57 8.86 -5.12
N SER A 60 1.31 8.56 -6.40
CA SER A 60 0.41 9.33 -7.25
C SER A 60 -1.05 8.89 -7.16
N LEU A 61 -1.38 7.84 -6.40
CA LEU A 61 -2.76 7.40 -6.22
C LEU A 61 -3.61 8.50 -5.56
N ASN A 62 -4.82 8.71 -6.09
CA ASN A 62 -5.75 9.69 -5.54
C ASN A 62 -6.12 9.35 -4.10
N SER A 63 -6.32 8.06 -3.79
CA SER A 63 -6.56 7.62 -2.42
C SER A 63 -5.40 7.88 -1.47
N PHE A 64 -4.14 7.86 -1.94
CA PHE A 64 -3.00 8.24 -1.10
C PHE A 64 -3.00 9.74 -0.80
N ASN A 65 -3.27 10.58 -1.80
CA ASN A 65 -3.43 12.01 -1.62
C ASN A 65 -4.58 12.34 -0.65
N GLU A 66 -5.71 11.63 -0.77
CA GLU A 66 -6.83 11.75 0.16
C GLU A 66 -6.43 11.34 1.58
N LEU A 67 -5.70 10.23 1.73
CA LEU A 67 -5.19 9.78 3.02
C LEU A 67 -4.26 10.82 3.66
N LEU A 68 -3.40 11.45 2.86
CA LEU A 68 -2.51 12.54 3.31
C LEU A 68 -3.29 13.75 3.81
N ILE A 69 -4.36 14.16 3.12
CA ILE A 69 -5.21 15.28 3.54
C ILE A 69 -5.81 15.04 4.93
N HIS A 70 -6.21 13.80 5.22
CA HIS A 70 -6.83 13.44 6.50
C HIS A 70 -5.82 13.05 7.59
N THR A 71 -4.53 12.93 7.24
CA THR A 71 -3.45 12.60 8.18
C THR A 71 -3.04 13.85 8.95
N PRO A 72 -2.98 13.82 10.30
CA PRO A 72 -2.43 14.92 11.08
C PRO A 72 -1.03 15.30 10.59
N ASP A 73 -0.70 16.59 10.52
CA ASP A 73 0.56 17.07 9.94
C ASP A 73 1.80 16.42 10.58
N ALA A 74 1.79 16.22 11.90
CA ALA A 74 2.86 15.55 12.63
C ALA A 74 3.06 14.06 12.23
N SER A 75 2.03 13.42 11.69
CA SER A 75 2.03 12.01 11.29
C SER A 75 2.25 11.82 9.78
N LYS A 76 2.23 12.89 8.96
CA LYS A 76 2.44 12.80 7.51
C LYS A 76 3.80 12.17 7.13
N PRO A 77 4.94 12.55 7.76
CA PRO A 77 6.21 11.91 7.45
C PRO A 77 6.18 10.40 7.75
N TYR A 78 5.53 10.00 8.85
CA TYR A 78 5.37 8.59 9.19
C TYR A 78 4.55 7.84 8.14
N LEU A 79 3.40 8.38 7.70
CA LEU A 79 2.60 7.75 6.64
C LEU A 79 3.40 7.56 5.35
N ILE A 80 4.14 8.59 4.92
CA ILE A 80 4.96 8.54 3.71
C ILE A 80 6.00 7.43 3.83
N SER A 81 6.76 7.39 4.93
CA SER A 81 7.75 6.34 5.15
C SER A 81 7.14 4.95 5.24
N GLN A 82 5.95 4.79 5.79
CA GLN A 82 5.28 3.48 5.79
C GLN A 82 4.91 3.01 4.37
N VAL A 83 4.48 3.92 3.49
CA VAL A 83 4.21 3.58 2.08
C VAL A 83 5.51 3.26 1.33
N GLU A 84 6.57 4.03 1.55
CA GLU A 84 7.89 3.78 0.96
C GLU A 84 8.46 2.42 1.40
N ASN A 85 8.38 2.10 2.69
CA ASN A 85 8.81 0.82 3.23
C ASN A 85 7.96 -0.32 2.67
N PHE A 86 6.64 -0.17 2.63
CA PHE A 86 5.76 -1.19 2.05
C PHE A 86 6.10 -1.49 0.59
N TYR A 87 6.33 -0.44 -0.21
CA TYR A 87 6.75 -0.62 -1.59
C TYR A 87 8.10 -1.35 -1.68
N THR A 88 9.11 -0.91 -0.91
CA THR A 88 10.48 -1.44 -0.97
C THR A 88 10.58 -2.88 -0.48
N ASP A 89 9.86 -3.21 0.60
CA ASP A 89 9.98 -4.50 1.27
C ASP A 89 9.04 -5.56 0.68
N ILE A 90 7.90 -5.14 0.09
CA ILE A 90 6.84 -6.05 -0.36
C ILE A 90 6.66 -6.01 -1.87
N ILE A 91 6.41 -4.84 -2.45
CA ILE A 91 6.01 -4.72 -3.88
C ILE A 91 7.21 -4.89 -4.81
N GLU A 92 8.33 -4.22 -4.51
CA GLU A 92 9.51 -4.19 -5.38
C GLU A 92 10.14 -5.58 -5.56
N PRO A 93 10.34 -6.39 -4.51
CA PRO A 93 10.90 -7.73 -4.66
C PRO A 93 10.01 -8.68 -5.48
N SER A 94 8.68 -8.47 -5.48
CA SER A 94 7.75 -9.27 -6.29
C SER A 94 7.95 -9.09 -7.80
N LYS A 95 8.64 -8.05 -8.26
CA LYS A 95 9.02 -7.90 -9.68
C LYS A 95 10.09 -8.88 -10.12
N ASP A 96 11.08 -9.10 -9.25
CA ASP A 96 12.23 -9.95 -9.56
C ASP A 96 11.87 -11.44 -9.50
N GLU A 97 10.82 -11.79 -8.73
CA GLU A 97 10.29 -13.15 -8.65
C GLU A 97 9.52 -13.62 -9.90
N LEU A 98 9.23 -12.72 -10.86
CA LEU A 98 8.49 -13.03 -12.09
C LEU A 98 9.37 -13.55 -13.24
N TYR A 99 10.70 -13.66 -13.05
CA TYR A 99 11.68 -13.99 -14.10
C TYR A 99 12.41 -15.32 -13.88
#